data_AF-A0A9E5JUJ2-F1
#
_entry.id   AF-A0A9E5JUJ2-F1
#
_cell.length_a   1.000
_cell.length_b   1.000
_cell.length_c   1.000
_cell.angle_alpha   90.00
_cell.angle_beta   90.00
_cell.angle_gamma   90.00
#
_symmetry.space_group_name_H-M   'P 1'
#
loop_
_entity.id
_entity.type
_entity.pdbx_description
1 polymer ?
#
loop_
_entity_poly.entity_id
_entity_poly.type
_entity_poly.pdbx_seq_one_letter_code
_entity_poly.pdbx_strand_id
1 'polypeptide(L)'
;QCVVIAADTTVALDGEIFGQPRDVDEARRMIQKLSKKSHSVHTAVSVRFDGKSANGFDTASVMMREVTPELLEWYLATGESMGKAGAYAVQGQGAALVAEVRGEIDTVIGLPVWLLTERLAKVGVKLRDLRELRADSD
;
A
#
# COMPACT_ATOMS: atom_id res chain seq x y z
N GLN A 1 15.92 -1.96 23.99
CA GLN A 1 16.03 -2.33 22.56
C GLN A 1 14.67 -2.09 21.90
N CYS A 2 14.63 -1.60 20.67
CA CYS A 2 13.39 -1.39 19.93
C CYS A 2 13.33 -2.32 18.72
N VAL A 3 12.10 -2.68 18.32
CA VAL A 3 11.85 -3.32 17.03
C VAL A 3 11.70 -2.20 16.00
N VAL A 4 12.48 -2.24 14.93
CA VAL A 4 12.35 -1.30 13.81
C VAL A 4 11.61 -2.02 12.68
N ILE A 5 10.52 -1.42 12.22
CA ILE A 5 9.72 -1.90 11.09
C ILE A 5 9.74 -0.81 10.02
N ALA A 6 10.04 -1.20 8.79
CA ALA A 6 9.91 -0.36 7.61
C ALA A 6 9.03 -1.09 6.59
N ALA A 7 8.19 -0.33 5.88
CA ALA A 7 7.42 -0.82 4.75
C ALA A 7 7.48 0.19 3.61
N ASP A 8 7.43 -0.32 2.38
CA ASP A 8 7.38 0.48 1.16
C ASP A 8 6.41 -0.15 0.18
N THR A 9 5.63 0.66 -0.51
CA THR A 9 4.55 0.22 -1.41
C THR A 9 4.69 0.87 -2.76
N THR A 10 4.59 0.07 -3.81
CA THR A 10 4.66 0.52 -5.20
C THR A 10 3.56 -0.13 -6.04
N VAL A 11 3.03 0.63 -6.98
CA VAL A 11 2.11 0.16 -8.03
C VAL A 11 2.90 -0.11 -9.30
N ALA A 12 2.62 -1.21 -9.99
CA ALA A 12 3.26 -1.58 -11.25
C ALA A 12 2.24 -2.06 -12.30
N LEU A 13 2.36 -1.55 -13.52
CA LEU A 13 1.55 -1.97 -14.68
C LEU A 13 2.46 -2.11 -15.90
N ASP A 14 2.41 -3.27 -16.57
CA ASP A 14 3.15 -3.54 -17.81
C ASP A 14 4.66 -3.22 -17.75
N GLY A 15 5.29 -3.41 -16.58
CA GLY A 15 6.70 -3.11 -16.32
C GLY A 15 7.02 -1.65 -15.97
N GLU A 16 6.03 -0.76 -15.97
CA GLU A 16 6.15 0.62 -15.47
C GLU A 16 5.85 0.66 -13.96
N ILE A 17 6.71 1.34 -13.19
CA ILE A 17 6.53 1.59 -11.76
C ILE A 17 5.90 2.97 -11.54
N PHE A 18 4.84 3.01 -10.74
CA PHE A 18 4.11 4.20 -10.35
C PHE A 18 4.38 4.52 -8.88
N GLY A 19 5.24 5.51 -8.66
CA GLY A 19 5.44 6.11 -7.34
C GLY A 19 4.33 7.10 -6.97
N GLN A 20 4.62 7.99 -6.02
CA GLN A 20 3.72 9.08 -5.67
C GLN A 20 3.71 10.14 -6.78
N PRO A 21 2.54 10.71 -7.14
CA PRO A 21 2.49 11.79 -8.11
C PRO A 21 3.15 13.06 -7.56
N ARG A 22 3.90 13.78 -8.39
CA ARG A 22 4.53 15.07 -8.06
C ARG A 22 3.51 16.21 -8.03
N ASP A 23 2.48 16.11 -8.87
CA ASP A 23 1.42 17.08 -9.02
C ASP A 23 0.11 16.41 -9.47
N VAL A 24 -0.97 17.19 -9.49
CA VAL A 24 -2.32 16.72 -9.87
C VAL A 24 -2.38 16.27 -11.34
N ASP A 25 -1.57 16.85 -12.22
CA ASP A 25 -1.57 16.46 -13.64
C ASP A 25 -0.90 15.10 -13.83
N GLU A 26 0.15 14.81 -13.05
CA GLU A 26 0.74 13.48 -12.98
C GLU A 26 -0.23 12.48 -12.38
N ALA A 27 -0.92 12.82 -11.29
CA ALA A 27 -1.97 11.97 -10.71
C ALA A 27 -3.04 11.62 -11.76
N ARG A 28 -3.49 12.60 -12.54
CA ARG A 28 -4.44 12.41 -13.65
C ARG A 28 -3.93 11.39 -14.67
N ARG A 29 -2.69 11.56 -15.15
CA ARG A 29 -2.07 10.63 -16.12
C ARG A 29 -1.94 9.21 -15.56
N MET A 30 -1.54 9.08 -14.29
CA MET A 30 -1.42 7.77 -13.63
C MET A 30 -2.78 7.07 -13.58
N ILE A 31 -3.82 7.72 -13.04
CA ILE A 31 -5.16 7.12 -12.91
C ILE A 31 -5.74 6.75 -14.29
N GLN A 32 -5.56 7.61 -15.31
CA GLN A 32 -6.00 7.31 -16.67
C GLN A 32 -5.31 6.09 -17.27
N LYS A 33 -4.00 5.91 -17.02
CA LYS A 33 -3.26 4.73 -17.49
C LYS A 33 -3.76 3.43 -16.85
N LEU A 34 -4.15 3.50 -15.58
CA LEU A 34 -4.61 2.35 -14.80
C LEU A 34 -6.11 2.02 -15.04
N SER A 35 -6.91 2.98 -15.52
CA SER A 35 -8.33 2.80 -15.85
C SER A 35 -8.59 1.55 -16.71
N LYS A 36 -9.61 0.77 -16.33
CA LYS A 36 -9.99 -0.54 -16.94
C LYS A 36 -8.89 -1.62 -16.95
N LYS A 37 -7.79 -1.46 -16.22
CA LYS A 37 -6.70 -2.43 -16.19
C LYS A 37 -6.53 -3.05 -14.81
N SER A 38 -5.94 -4.23 -14.81
CA SER A 38 -5.39 -4.85 -13.61
C SER A 38 -3.92 -4.50 -13.50
N HIS A 39 -3.50 -4.04 -12.32
CA HIS A 39 -2.12 -3.72 -12.01
C HIS A 39 -1.68 -4.41 -10.72
N SER A 40 -0.37 -4.59 -10.56
CA SER A 40 0.21 -5.18 -9.36
C SER A 40 0.50 -4.10 -8.33
N VAL A 41 0.27 -4.44 -7.06
CA VAL A 41 0.68 -3.65 -5.91
C VAL A 41 1.62 -4.50 -5.08
N HIS A 42 2.84 -4.02 -4.93
CA HIS A 42 3.89 -4.69 -4.18
C HIS A 42 4.12 -3.93 -2.89
N THR A 43 4.08 -4.63 -1.75
CA THR A 43 4.49 -4.05 -0.48
C THR A 43 5.60 -4.87 0.13
N ALA A 44 6.75 -4.22 0.27
CA ALA A 44 7.91 -4.77 0.97
C ALA A 44 7.83 -4.44 2.46
N VAL A 45 8.30 -5.36 3.30
CA VAL A 45 8.45 -5.18 4.75
C VAL A 45 9.86 -5.61 5.16
N SER A 46 10.48 -4.79 6.00
CA SER A 46 11.77 -5.05 6.63
C SER A 46 11.64 -4.88 8.14
N VAL A 47 12.05 -5.90 8.88
CA VAL A 47 12.07 -5.88 10.35
C VAL A 47 13.49 -6.05 10.85
N ARG A 48 13.92 -5.21 11.80
CA ARG A 48 15.20 -5.32 12.49
C ARG A 48 15.00 -5.36 14.01
N PHE A 49 15.61 -6.33 14.66
CA PHE A 49 15.62 -6.47 16.11
C PHE A 49 16.86 -7.23 16.57
N ASP A 50 17.49 -6.77 17.65
CA ASP A 50 18.63 -7.44 18.30
C ASP A 50 19.73 -7.91 17.33
N GLY A 51 20.16 -7.01 16.44
CA GLY A 51 21.19 -7.29 15.43
C GLY A 51 20.74 -8.17 14.25
N LYS A 52 19.53 -8.75 14.29
CA LYS A 52 18.94 -9.55 13.22
C LYS A 52 18.05 -8.70 12.32
N SER A 53 17.94 -9.10 11.06
CA SER A 53 17.00 -8.52 10.10
C SER A 53 16.28 -9.60 9.30
N ALA A 54 15.00 -9.37 9.00
CA ALA A 54 14.21 -10.21 8.12
C ALA A 54 13.39 -9.34 7.17
N ASN A 55 13.51 -9.61 5.87
CA ASN A 55 12.89 -8.82 4.81
C ASN A 55 12.02 -9.71 3.92
N GLY A 56 11.00 -9.15 3.29
CA GLY A 56 10.20 -9.81 2.27
C GLY A 56 9.24 -8.85 1.61
N PHE A 57 8.48 -9.32 0.64
CA PHE A 57 7.39 -8.55 0.06
C PHE A 57 6.21 -9.46 -0.23
N ASP A 58 5.03 -8.86 -0.32
CA ASP A 58 3.81 -9.50 -0.81
C ASP A 58 3.31 -8.75 -2.04
N THR A 59 2.50 -9.42 -2.86
CA THR A 59 1.93 -8.85 -4.08
C THR A 59 0.43 -9.10 -4.16
N ALA A 60 -0.32 -8.04 -4.38
CA ALA A 60 -1.74 -8.10 -4.71
C ALA A 60 -1.97 -7.55 -6.13
N SER A 61 -3.09 -7.94 -6.74
CA SER A 61 -3.58 -7.38 -8.00
C SER A 61 -4.82 -6.53 -7.75
N VAL A 62 -4.90 -5.36 -8.37
CA VAL A 62 -6.06 -4.47 -8.30
C VAL A 62 -6.56 -4.20 -9.70
N MET A 63 -7.84 -4.46 -9.94
CA MET A 63 -8.54 -4.08 -11.16
C MET A 63 -9.22 -2.74 -10.95
N MET A 64 -8.92 -1.75 -11.80
CA MET A 64 -9.66 -0.49 -11.79
C MET A 64 -10.94 -0.58 -12.61
N ARG A 65 -11.95 0.17 -12.18
CA ARG A 65 -13.14 0.48 -12.97
C ARG A 65 -12.77 1.31 -14.19
N GLU A 66 -13.75 1.51 -15.06
CA GLU A 66 -13.70 2.64 -15.97
C GLU A 66 -13.71 3.95 -15.18
N VAL A 67 -12.62 4.70 -15.29
CA VAL A 67 -12.54 6.05 -14.73
C VAL A 67 -12.97 7.05 -15.80
N THR A 68 -14.20 7.54 -15.70
CA THR A 68 -14.70 8.60 -16.58
C THR A 68 -14.07 9.94 -16.23
N PRO A 69 -14.09 10.94 -17.14
CA PRO A 69 -13.59 12.28 -16.83
C PRO A 69 -14.23 12.89 -15.58
N GLU A 70 -15.53 12.70 -15.39
CA GLU A 70 -16.27 13.23 -14.23
C GLU A 70 -15.81 12.57 -12.93
N LEU A 71 -15.65 11.24 -12.93
CA LEU A 71 -15.16 10.50 -11.77
C LEU A 71 -13.71 10.86 -11.44
N LEU A 72 -12.88 11.06 -12.46
CA LEU A 72 -11.50 11.47 -12.31
C LEU A 72 -11.38 12.84 -11.66
N GLU A 73 -12.07 13.85 -12.18
CA GLU A 73 -12.01 15.20 -11.64
C GLU A 73 -12.60 15.28 -10.23
N TRP A 74 -13.69 14.53 -9.97
CA TRP A 74 -14.22 14.40 -8.60
C TRP A 74 -13.17 13.83 -7.65
N TYR A 75 -12.49 12.75 -8.04
CA TYR A 75 -11.50 12.10 -7.18
C TYR A 75 -10.28 12.99 -6.94
N LEU A 76 -9.76 13.62 -7.99
CA LEU A 76 -8.63 14.55 -7.87
C LEU A 76 -8.96 15.73 -6.94
N ALA A 77 -10.20 16.25 -6.98
CA ALA A 77 -10.67 17.33 -6.11
C ALA A 77 -10.72 16.95 -4.62
N THR A 78 -10.74 15.65 -4.28
CA THR A 78 -10.65 15.20 -2.88
C THR A 78 -9.26 15.42 -2.27
N GLY A 79 -8.22 15.54 -3.10
CA GLY A 79 -6.82 15.58 -2.68
C GLY A 79 -6.23 14.23 -2.27
N GLU A 80 -7.04 13.16 -2.20
CA GLU A 80 -6.60 11.83 -1.72
C GLU A 80 -5.55 11.17 -2.64
N SER A 81 -5.50 11.57 -3.92
CA SER A 81 -4.52 11.09 -4.89
C SER A 81 -3.07 11.43 -4.53
N MET A 82 -2.83 12.50 -3.79
CA MET A 82 -1.48 12.98 -3.48
C MET A 82 -0.82 12.14 -2.40
N GLY A 83 0.48 11.85 -2.57
CA GLY A 83 1.24 11.02 -1.64
C GLY A 83 0.90 9.52 -1.69
N LYS A 84 0.19 9.07 -2.72
CA LYS A 84 -0.18 7.66 -2.94
C LYS A 84 0.52 7.08 -4.17
N ALA A 85 1.12 5.90 -4.03
CA ALA A 85 1.65 5.18 -5.19
C ALA A 85 0.53 4.89 -6.20
N GLY A 86 0.75 5.19 -7.48
CA GLY A 86 -0.30 5.08 -8.51
C GLY A 86 -1.41 6.13 -8.40
N ALA A 87 -1.26 7.12 -7.53
CA ALA A 87 -2.16 8.25 -7.33
C ALA A 87 -3.60 7.88 -6.90
N TYR A 88 -3.81 6.71 -6.28
CA TYR A 88 -5.10 6.36 -5.69
C TYR A 88 -4.94 5.61 -4.35
N ALA A 89 -6.00 5.61 -3.54
CA ALA A 89 -6.11 4.78 -2.35
C ALA A 89 -7.21 3.72 -2.54
N VAL A 90 -6.97 2.48 -2.11
CA VAL A 90 -7.99 1.41 -2.12
C VAL A 90 -9.07 1.61 -1.05
N GLN A 91 -8.78 2.43 -0.04
CA GLN A 91 -9.69 2.88 1.00
C GLN A 91 -10.12 4.33 0.76
N GLY A 92 -11.06 4.84 1.56
CA GLY A 92 -11.51 6.23 1.43
C GLY A 92 -12.34 6.46 0.17
N GLN A 93 -12.21 7.65 -0.43
CA GLN A 93 -12.94 8.01 -1.65
C GLN A 93 -12.42 7.22 -2.87
N GLY A 94 -11.14 6.86 -2.87
CA GLY A 94 -10.49 6.11 -3.96
C GLY A 94 -11.03 4.69 -4.14
N ALA A 95 -11.72 4.13 -3.14
CA ALA A 95 -12.46 2.87 -3.26
C ALA A 95 -13.47 2.89 -4.43
N ALA A 96 -14.00 4.06 -4.78
CA ALA A 96 -14.89 4.24 -5.92
C ALA A 96 -14.24 3.93 -7.28
N LEU A 97 -12.89 3.94 -7.35
CA LEU A 97 -12.13 3.65 -8.57
C LEU A 97 -11.83 2.15 -8.73
N VAL A 98 -11.99 1.34 -7.68
CA VAL A 98 -11.57 -0.06 -7.63
C VAL A 98 -12.73 -0.99 -7.96
N ALA A 99 -12.50 -1.91 -8.90
CA ALA A 99 -13.47 -2.94 -9.28
C ALA A 99 -13.27 -4.22 -8.47
N GLU A 100 -12.02 -4.66 -8.32
CA GLU A 100 -11.66 -5.92 -7.66
C GLU A 100 -10.26 -5.83 -7.06
N VAL A 101 -10.05 -6.50 -5.93
CA VAL A 101 -8.73 -6.76 -5.34
C VAL A 101 -8.55 -8.27 -5.26
N ARG A 102 -7.40 -8.79 -5.73
CA ARG A 102 -7.01 -10.20 -5.61
C ARG A 102 -5.69 -10.30 -4.86
N GLY A 103 -5.68 -11.11 -3.80
CA GLY A 103 -4.60 -11.14 -2.82
C GLY A 103 -4.99 -10.36 -1.56
N GLU A 104 -4.00 -10.03 -0.73
CA GLU A 104 -4.23 -9.41 0.57
C GLU A 104 -4.49 -7.90 0.43
N ILE A 105 -5.61 -7.42 0.98
CA ILE A 105 -5.94 -5.99 0.94
C ILE A 105 -4.94 -5.15 1.73
N ASP A 106 -4.39 -5.69 2.81
CA ASP A 106 -3.35 -5.05 3.62
C ASP A 106 -2.05 -4.80 2.83
N THR A 107 -1.79 -5.62 1.82
CA THR A 107 -0.69 -5.40 0.85
C THR A 107 -0.97 -4.16 0.01
N VAL A 108 -2.22 -3.94 -0.40
CA VAL A 108 -2.60 -2.75 -1.18
C VAL A 108 -2.62 -1.49 -0.30
N ILE A 109 -3.04 -1.63 0.97
CA ILE A 109 -3.04 -0.53 1.95
C ILE A 109 -1.60 -0.08 2.28
N GLY A 110 -0.67 -1.04 2.34
CA GLY A 110 0.76 -0.78 2.46
C GLY A 110 1.44 -1.42 3.66
N LEU A 111 0.80 -2.38 4.33
CA LEU A 111 1.43 -3.18 5.37
C LEU A 111 0.83 -4.59 5.45
N PRO A 112 1.33 -5.59 4.71
CA PRO A 112 0.86 -6.97 4.79
C PRO A 112 1.10 -7.55 6.18
N VAL A 113 0.06 -7.59 7.01
CA VAL A 113 0.17 -7.96 8.43
C VAL A 113 0.65 -9.41 8.60
N TRP A 114 0.22 -10.30 7.71
CA TRP A 114 0.69 -11.70 7.70
C TRP A 114 2.20 -11.78 7.48
N LEU A 115 2.72 -11.04 6.50
CA LEU A 115 4.14 -11.01 6.14
C LEU A 115 4.94 -10.37 7.28
N LEU A 116 4.45 -9.23 7.81
CA LEU A 116 5.07 -8.57 8.96
C LEU A 116 5.19 -9.54 10.14
N THR A 117 4.13 -10.28 10.45
CA THR A 117 4.12 -11.29 11.52
C THR A 117 5.17 -12.37 11.29
N GLU A 118 5.26 -12.89 10.06
CA GLU A 118 6.26 -13.89 9.70
C GLU A 118 7.70 -13.33 9.83
N ARG A 119 7.92 -12.06 9.46
CA ARG A 119 9.23 -11.39 9.57
C ARG A 119 9.62 -11.08 11.02
N LEU A 120 8.66 -10.67 11.86
CA LEU A 120 8.87 -10.49 13.30
C LEU A 120 9.34 -11.79 13.97
N ALA A 121 8.68 -12.91 13.64
CA ALA A 121 9.07 -14.21 14.17
C ALA A 121 10.52 -14.60 13.79
N LYS A 122 10.97 -14.27 12.57
CA LYS A 122 12.33 -14.56 12.08
C LYS A 122 13.43 -13.79 12.83
N VAL A 123 13.11 -12.62 13.37
CA VAL A 123 14.05 -11.86 14.22
C VAL A 123 13.90 -12.18 15.72
N GLY A 124 13.01 -13.11 16.08
CA GLY A 124 12.82 -13.59 17.45
C GLY A 124 11.77 -12.81 18.25
N VAL A 125 10.99 -11.93 17.61
CA VAL A 125 9.90 -11.17 18.26
C VAL A 125 8.60 -11.98 18.16
N LYS A 126 7.95 -12.26 19.30
CA LYS A 126 6.64 -12.94 19.31
C LYS A 126 5.54 -11.91 19.41
N LEU A 127 4.43 -12.10 18.68
CA LEU A 127 3.30 -11.15 18.70
C LEU A 127 2.70 -10.92 20.10
N ARG A 128 2.74 -11.94 20.97
CA ARG A 128 2.25 -11.80 22.36
C ARG A 128 3.05 -10.77 23.15
N ASP A 129 4.33 -10.59 22.81
CA ASP A 129 5.24 -9.66 23.46
C ASP A 129 4.96 -8.20 23.01
N LEU A 130 4.13 -8.01 21.96
CA LEU A 130 3.69 -6.68 21.49
C LEU A 130 2.42 -6.18 22.20
N ARG A 131 1.72 -7.02 22.98
CA ARG A 131 0.48 -6.64 23.67
C ARG A 131 0.70 -5.71 24.86
N GLU A 132 1.93 -5.61 25.36
CA GLU A 132 2.29 -4.81 26.55
C GLU A 132 2.45 -3.30 26.25
N LEU A 133 2.20 -2.85 25.01
CA LEU A 133 2.36 -1.44 24.59
C LEU A 133 1.08 -0.58 24.65
N ARG A 134 -0.02 -1.10 25.22
CA ARG A 134 -1.23 -0.32 25.51
C ARG A 134 -1.57 -0.36 26.99
N ALA A 135 -0.78 0.35 27.79
CA ALA A 135 -1.15 0.87 29.10
C ALA A 135 -0.15 1.98 29.39
N ASP A 136 -0.43 3.20 28.90
CA ASP A 136 0.10 4.50 29.38
C ASP A 136 -0.23 5.57 28.33
N SER A 137 -1.53 5.83 28.16
CA SER A 137 -2.05 7.04 27.51
C SER A 137 -3.50 7.25 27.96
N ASP A 138 -3.63 7.54 29.26
CA ASP A 138 -4.73 8.38 29.77
C ASP A 138 -4.27 9.84 29.72
#